data_AF-A0AAV3AVS7-F1
#
_entry.id   AF-A0AAV3AVS7-F1
#
_cell.length_a   1.000
_cell.length_b   1.000
_cell.length_c   1.000
_cell.angle_alpha   90.00
_cell.angle_beta   90.00
_cell.angle_gamma   90.00
#
_symmetry.space_group_name_H-M   'P 1'
#
loop_
_entity.id
_entity.type
_entity.pdbx_description
1 polymer ?
#
loop_
_entity_poly.entity_id
_entity_poly.type
_entity_poly.pdbx_seq_one_letter_code
_entity_poly.pdbx_strand_id
1 'polypeptide(L)'
;MARTSLKLVPALGCSSSSRQKHTLPDLPYDFGALQPHISAEIMQLHHSKHHATYVNNLNIAEEKYSEALAKGDVTAQIALQPALKFNGGGHVNHSIFWTNLSPNGGGEPQSILYL
;
A
#
# COMPACT_ATOMS: atom_id res chain seq x y z
N MET A 1 44.68 2.77 41.03
CA MET A 1 43.44 3.11 40.30
C MET A 1 43.61 2.72 38.84
N ALA A 2 43.09 1.56 38.43
CA ALA A 2 43.20 1.08 37.04
C ALA A 2 42.08 1.71 36.20
N ARG A 3 42.46 2.43 35.14
CA ARG A 3 41.50 2.96 34.15
C ARG A 3 41.12 1.86 33.19
N THR A 4 39.90 1.34 33.34
CA THR A 4 39.30 0.38 32.41
C THR A 4 38.98 1.09 31.10
N SER A 5 39.67 0.72 30.02
CA SER A 5 39.41 1.22 28.67
C SER A 5 38.13 0.57 28.15
N LEU A 6 37.04 1.33 28.02
CA LEU A 6 35.84 0.90 27.30
C LEU A 6 36.17 0.77 25.81
N LYS A 7 36.03 -0.43 25.25
CA LYS A 7 36.07 -0.66 23.81
C LYS A 7 34.72 -0.29 23.21
N LEU A 8 34.73 0.63 22.25
CA LEU A 8 33.56 1.05 21.49
C LEU A 8 33.07 -0.13 20.64
N VAL A 9 31.84 -0.57 20.87
CA VAL A 9 31.19 -1.62 20.08
C VAL A 9 30.64 -0.99 18.78
N PRO A 10 30.86 -1.59 17.59
CA PRO A 10 30.33 -1.03 16.36
C PRO A 10 28.79 -1.13 16.37
N ALA A 11 28.12 -0.03 16.05
CA ALA A 11 26.68 -0.06 15.82
C ALA A 11 26.38 -0.99 14.64
N LEU A 12 25.58 -2.03 14.87
CA LEU A 12 25.05 -2.88 13.79
C LEU A 12 24.26 -1.97 12.84
N GLY A 13 24.74 -1.83 11.60
CA GLY A 13 24.02 -1.12 10.56
C GLY A 13 22.72 -1.86 10.26
N CYS A 14 21.58 -1.17 10.39
CA CYS A 14 20.31 -1.64 9.88
C CYS A 14 20.44 -1.86 8.36
N SER A 15 20.35 -3.11 7.93
CA SER A 15 20.23 -3.44 6.51
C SER A 15 18.94 -2.80 5.99
N SER A 16 19.03 -1.87 5.04
CA SER A 16 17.84 -1.34 4.37
C SER A 16 17.24 -2.43 3.50
N SER A 17 16.13 -3.01 3.93
CA SER A 17 15.33 -3.85 3.05
C SER A 17 14.74 -2.96 1.96
N SER A 18 15.15 -3.17 0.71
CA SER A 18 14.51 -2.51 -0.44
C SER A 18 13.07 -3.03 -0.55
N ARG A 19 12.09 -2.18 -0.24
CA ARG A 19 10.68 -2.48 -0.47
C ARG A 19 10.42 -2.37 -1.97
N GLN A 20 9.81 -3.39 -2.59
CA GLN A 20 9.44 -3.32 -3.99
C GLN A 20 8.36 -2.26 -4.19
N LYS A 21 8.38 -1.55 -5.32
CA LYS A 21 7.35 -0.56 -5.66
C LYS A 21 5.98 -1.24 -5.74
N HIS A 22 4.96 -0.56 -5.24
CA HIS A 22 3.57 -0.97 -5.38
C HIS A 22 3.15 -0.92 -6.85
N THR A 23 2.30 -1.86 -7.25
CA THR A 23 1.77 -1.96 -8.61
C THR A 23 0.25 -1.94 -8.58
N LEU A 24 -0.37 -1.43 -9.65
CA LEU A 24 -1.80 -1.56 -9.84
C LEU A 24 -2.11 -3.04 -10.13
N PRO A 25 -2.91 -3.76 -9.31
CA PRO A 25 -3.24 -5.14 -9.58
C PRO A 25 -4.15 -5.23 -10.80
N ASP A 26 -3.98 -6.26 -11.63
CA ASP A 26 -4.92 -6.56 -12.70
C ASP A 26 -6.28 -6.97 -12.11
N LEU A 27 -7.37 -6.65 -12.82
CA LEU A 27 -8.69 -7.13 -12.41
C LEU A 27 -8.83 -8.62 -12.75
N PRO A 28 -9.46 -9.43 -11.88
CA PRO A 28 -9.70 -10.84 -12.16
C PRO A 28 -10.85 -11.09 -13.15
N TYR A 29 -11.47 -10.03 -13.67
CA TYR A 29 -12.60 -10.05 -14.60
C TYR A 29 -12.61 -8.77 -15.45
N ASP A 30 -13.32 -8.80 -16.59
CA ASP A 30 -13.47 -7.65 -17.49
C ASP A 30 -14.25 -6.50 -16.83
N PHE A 31 -14.02 -5.26 -17.27
CA PHE A 31 -14.72 -4.08 -16.73
C PHE A 31 -16.24 -4.17 -16.79
N GLY A 32 -16.80 -4.85 -17.80
CA GLY A 32 -18.24 -5.03 -17.96
C GLY A 32 -18.83 -6.24 -17.21
N ALA A 33 -18.02 -7.05 -16.54
CA ALA A 33 -18.46 -8.33 -15.98
C ALA A 33 -19.50 -8.19 -14.85
N LEU A 34 -19.62 -7.02 -14.24
CA LEU A 34 -20.54 -6.75 -13.11
C LEU A 34 -21.81 -6.00 -13.52
N GLN A 35 -22.06 -5.83 -14.83
CA GLN A 35 -23.32 -5.27 -15.31
C GLN A 35 -24.50 -6.21 -15.04
N PRO A 36 -25.71 -5.67 -14.81
CA PRO A 36 -26.08 -4.24 -14.83
C PRO A 36 -25.83 -3.49 -13.51
N HIS A 37 -25.29 -4.17 -12.49
CA HIS A 37 -25.19 -3.63 -11.14
C HIS A 37 -24.11 -2.57 -10.98
N ILE A 38 -22.98 -2.73 -11.70
CA ILE A 38 -21.90 -1.73 -11.76
C ILE A 38 -21.56 -1.47 -13.23
N SER A 39 -21.47 -0.21 -13.63
CA SER A 39 -21.19 0.15 -15.03
C SER A 39 -19.73 -0.10 -15.41
N ALA A 40 -19.51 -0.53 -16.65
CA ALA A 40 -18.17 -0.76 -17.18
C ALA A 40 -17.31 0.53 -17.19
N GLU A 41 -17.93 1.67 -17.48
CA GLU A 41 -17.27 2.97 -17.46
C GLU A 41 -16.74 3.32 -16.07
N ILE A 42 -17.55 3.13 -15.01
CA ILE A 42 -17.11 3.38 -13.64
C ILE A 42 -15.99 2.40 -13.28
N MET A 43 -16.12 1.11 -13.62
CA MET A 43 -15.07 0.12 -13.36
C MET A 43 -13.73 0.53 -13.99
N GLN A 44 -13.76 0.98 -15.25
CA GLN A 44 -12.56 1.45 -15.94
C GLN A 44 -11.97 2.70 -15.28
N LEU A 45 -12.77 3.72 -14.97
CA LEU A 45 -12.30 4.96 -14.34
C LEU A 45 -11.77 4.70 -12.92
N HIS A 46 -12.50 3.91 -12.14
CA HIS A 46 -12.19 3.61 -10.74
C HIS A 46 -10.90 2.81 -10.62
N HIS A 47 -10.68 1.83 -11.49
CA HIS A 47 -9.44 1.06 -11.51
C HIS A 47 -8.28 1.83 -12.15
N SER A 48 -8.41 2.23 -13.42
CA SER A 48 -7.29 2.77 -14.21
C SER A 48 -6.89 4.20 -13.85
N LYS A 49 -7.77 4.96 -13.17
CA LYS A 49 -7.47 6.33 -12.73
C LYS A 49 -7.39 6.44 -11.21
N HIS A 50 -8.47 6.13 -10.49
CA HIS A 50 -8.51 6.37 -9.05
C HIS A 50 -7.56 5.43 -8.28
N HIS A 51 -7.64 4.11 -8.51
CA HIS A 51 -6.72 3.17 -7.87
C HIS A 51 -5.26 3.41 -8.31
N ALA A 52 -5.03 3.63 -9.60
CA ALA A 52 -3.71 3.97 -10.13
C ALA A 52 -3.10 5.22 -9.46
N THR A 53 -3.92 6.22 -9.14
CA THR A 53 -3.48 7.43 -8.44
C THR A 53 -2.98 7.12 -7.03
N TYR A 54 -3.69 6.27 -6.27
CA TYR A 54 -3.24 5.84 -4.95
C TYR A 54 -1.91 5.10 -5.02
N VAL A 55 -1.75 4.16 -5.97
CA VAL A 55 -0.50 3.42 -6.16
C VAL A 55 0.66 4.36 -6.47
N ASN A 56 0.48 5.27 -7.43
CA ASN A 56 1.53 6.20 -7.84
C ASN A 56 1.94 7.13 -6.70
N ASN A 57 0.97 7.73 -6.00
CA ASN A 57 1.24 8.66 -4.92
C ASN A 57 1.81 7.97 -3.68
N LEU A 58 1.43 6.72 -3.42
CA LEU A 58 2.02 5.91 -2.35
C LEU A 58 3.52 5.67 -2.61
N ASN A 59 3.88 5.24 -3.82
CA ASN A 59 5.27 5.05 -4.21
C ASN A 59 6.11 6.33 -4.02
N ILE A 60 5.58 7.48 -4.47
CA ILE A 60 6.26 8.79 -4.29
C ILE A 60 6.42 9.12 -2.81
N ALA A 61 5.40 8.87 -1.98
CA ALA A 61 5.45 9.15 -0.55
C ALA A 61 6.46 8.24 0.17
N GLU A 62 6.54 6.97 -0.19
CA GLU A 62 7.49 6.01 0.38
C GLU A 62 8.94 6.33 -0.01
N GLU A 63 9.19 6.75 -1.26
CA GLU A 63 10.52 7.23 -1.70
C GLU A 63 10.98 8.43 -0.86
N LYS A 64 10.13 9.46 -0.73
CA LYS A 64 10.42 10.64 0.10
C LYS A 64 10.61 10.27 1.57
N TYR A 65 9.85 9.32 2.08
CA TYR A 65 9.97 8.86 3.46
C TYR A 65 11.28 8.11 3.69
N SER A 66 11.71 7.28 2.73
CA SER A 66 13.01 6.61 2.77
C SER A 66 14.16 7.60 2.78
N GLU A 67 14.09 8.67 1.98
CA GLU A 67 15.08 9.75 2.02
C GLU A 67 15.09 10.48 3.37
N ALA A 68 13.93 10.76 3.95
CA ALA A 68 13.81 11.41 5.25
C ALA A 68 14.38 10.55 6.38
N LEU A 69 14.18 9.22 6.31
CA LEU A 69 14.81 8.25 7.22
C LEU A 69 16.33 8.27 7.09
N ALA A 70 16.85 8.21 5.86
CA ALA A 70 18.30 8.21 5.61
C ALA A 70 19.00 9.48 6.11
N LYS A 71 18.29 10.63 6.09
CA LYS A 71 18.78 11.92 6.59
C LYS A 71 18.54 12.14 8.09
N GLY A 72 17.79 11.25 8.77
CA GLY A 72 17.36 11.48 10.15
C GLY A 72 16.40 12.66 10.32
N ASP A 73 15.71 13.08 9.26
CA ASP A 73 14.78 14.21 9.27
C ASP A 73 13.41 13.78 9.83
N VAL A 74 13.27 13.87 11.15
CA VAL A 74 12.04 13.51 11.86
C VAL A 74 10.86 14.41 11.45
N THR A 75 11.11 15.69 11.16
CA THR A 75 10.07 16.64 10.76
C THR A 75 9.45 16.22 9.43
N ALA A 76 10.27 15.88 8.43
CA ALA A 76 9.79 15.38 7.15
C ALA A 76 9.09 14.03 7.29
N GLN A 77 9.60 13.12 8.12
CA GLN A 77 8.95 11.83 8.40
C GLN A 77 7.52 12.00 8.94
N ILE A 78 7.32 12.94 9.87
CA ILE A 78 5.99 13.25 10.44
C ILE A 78 5.10 13.91 9.38
N ALA A 79 5.63 14.88 8.63
CA ALA A 79 4.87 15.60 7.61
C ALA A 79 4.37 14.69 6.47
N LEU A 80 5.07 13.59 6.17
CA LEU A 80 4.69 12.63 5.13
C LEU A 80 3.60 11.64 5.58
N GLN A 81 3.34 11.50 6.87
CA GLN A 81 2.37 10.52 7.40
C GLN A 81 0.97 10.62 6.78
N PRO A 82 0.36 11.81 6.56
CA PRO A 82 -0.95 11.90 5.93
C PRO A 82 -0.96 11.33 4.51
N ALA A 83 0.08 11.60 3.71
CA ALA A 83 0.18 11.09 2.35
C ALA A 83 0.35 9.56 2.32
N LEU A 84 1.18 9.01 3.21
CA LEU A 84 1.35 7.57 3.36
C LEU A 84 0.04 6.89 3.77
N LYS A 85 -0.66 7.43 4.77
CA LYS A 85 -1.93 6.87 5.26
C LYS A 85 -3.03 6.93 4.21
N PHE A 86 -3.18 8.09 3.55
CA PHE A 86 -4.24 8.29 2.58
C PHE A 86 -4.06 7.41 1.34
N ASN A 87 -2.87 7.42 0.74
CA ASN A 87 -2.61 6.65 -0.47
C ASN A 87 -2.41 5.17 -0.19
N GLY A 88 -1.78 4.82 0.95
CA GLY A 88 -1.64 3.44 1.42
C GLY A 88 -2.99 2.81 1.72
N GLY A 89 -3.85 3.50 2.48
CA GLY A 89 -5.22 3.06 2.73
C GLY A 89 -6.03 2.97 1.44
N GLY A 90 -5.89 3.94 0.54
CA GLY A 90 -6.50 3.91 -0.79
C GLY A 90 -6.12 2.64 -1.58
N HIS A 91 -4.83 2.34 -1.70
CA HIS A 91 -4.35 1.16 -2.42
C HIS A 91 -4.83 -0.16 -1.80
N VAL A 92 -4.72 -0.31 -0.48
CA VAL A 92 -5.15 -1.53 0.24
C VAL A 92 -6.65 -1.74 0.07
N ASN A 93 -7.46 -0.71 0.34
CA ASN A 93 -8.92 -0.81 0.28
C ASN A 93 -9.40 -1.18 -1.13
N HIS A 94 -8.81 -0.60 -2.18
CA HIS A 94 -9.19 -0.91 -3.55
C HIS A 94 -8.72 -2.30 -3.97
N SER A 95 -7.53 -2.72 -3.55
CA SER A 95 -7.04 -4.08 -3.83
C SER A 95 -7.99 -5.15 -3.26
N ILE A 96 -8.50 -4.93 -2.05
CA ILE A 96 -9.52 -5.80 -1.42
C ILE A 96 -10.87 -5.66 -2.13
N PHE A 97 -11.28 -4.44 -2.49
CA PHE A 97 -12.55 -4.19 -3.16
C PHE A 97 -12.68 -5.02 -4.45
N TRP A 98 -11.64 -5.09 -5.27
CA TRP A 98 -11.67 -5.87 -6.52
C TRP A 98 -11.79 -7.37 -6.30
N THR A 99 -11.23 -7.91 -5.20
CA THR A 99 -11.35 -9.34 -4.89
C THR A 99 -12.67 -9.70 -4.21
N ASN A 100 -13.38 -8.72 -3.65
CA ASN A 100 -14.67 -8.93 -2.99
C ASN A 100 -15.85 -8.94 -3.97
N LEU A 101 -15.63 -8.52 -5.22
CA LEU A 101 -16.65 -8.52 -6.26
C LEU A 101 -16.49 -9.76 -7.13
N SER A 102 -17.60 -10.27 -7.66
CA SER A 102 -17.59 -11.41 -8.56
C SER A 102 -18.78 -11.33 -9.54
N PRO A 103 -18.58 -11.62 -10.84
CA PRO A 103 -19.69 -11.75 -11.79
C PRO A 103 -20.64 -12.91 -11.44
N ASN A 104 -20.13 -13.90 -10.71
CA ASN A 104 -20.89 -15.06 -10.23
C ASN A 104 -21.17 -14.97 -8.72
N GLY A 105 -21.11 -13.76 -8.15
CA GLY A 105 -21.38 -13.51 -6.73
C GLY A 105 -22.86 -13.39 -6.41
N GLY A 106 -23.16 -12.87 -5.22
CA GLY A 106 -24.52 -12.77 -4.69
C GLY A 106 -24.94 -14.00 -3.87
N GLY A 107 -26.23 -14.08 -3.54
CA GLY A 107 -26.75 -15.04 -2.58
C GLY A 107 -26.41 -14.68 -1.12
N GLU A 108 -26.74 -15.58 -0.20
CA GLU A 108 -26.42 -15.43 1.22
C GLU A 108 -25.04 -16.02 1.53
N PRO A 109 -24.26 -15.44 2.46
CA PRO A 109 -23.05 -16.06 2.97
C PRO A 109 -23.34 -17.49 3.43
N GLN A 110 -22.54 -18.44 2.96
CA GLN A 110 -22.61 -19.79 3.50
C GLN A 110 -22.18 -19.76 4.97
N SER A 111 -22.66 -20.74 5.76
CA SER A 111 -22.31 -20.88 7.19
C SER A 111 -20.80 -20.72 7.40
N ILE A 112 -20.40 -20.35 8.62
CA ILE A 112 -19.03 -20.00 9.04
C ILE A 112 -17.90 -20.29 8.02
N LEU A 113 -17.28 -19.22 7.55
CA LEU A 113 -15.98 -19.30 6.89
C LEU A 113 -14.95 -19.64 7.97
N TYR A 114 -14.48 -20.89 8.01
CA TYR A 114 -13.32 -21.23 8.82
C TYR A 114 -12.10 -20.51 8.21
N LEU A 115 -11.53 -19.59 8.99
CA LEU A 115 -10.25 -18.93 8.74
C LEU A 115 -9.10 -19.87 9.13
#